data_AF-A0A7W0NXA2-F1
#
_entry.id   AF-A0A7W0NXA2-F1
#
_cell.length_a   1.000
_cell.length_b   1.000
_cell.length_c   1.000
_cell.angle_alpha   90.00
_cell.angle_beta   90.00
_cell.angle_gamma   90.00
#
_symmetry.space_group_name_H-M   'P 1'
#
loop_
_entity.id
_entity.type
_entity.pdbx_description
1 polymer ?
#
loop_
_entity_poly.entity_id
_entity_poly.type
_entity_poly.pdbx_seq_one_letter_code
_entity_poly.pdbx_strand_id
1 'polypeptide(L)'
;MEHYDGLLRLAGDFSPPIKVDIDLTDDQELRIATPDLEIGEWPLSSLAIKALDDGFHVMSEGEELVITTSDDAGFAVAVGIRNAPVNLRKQISALMRSDPGVHAESDLSPGG
;
A
#
# COMPACT_ATOMS: atom_id res chain seq x y z
N MET A 1 11.63 3.29 2.85
CA MET A 1 11.34 1.86 2.62
C MET A 1 10.20 1.49 3.53
N GLU A 2 9.02 1.35 2.93
CA GLU A 2 7.82 0.92 3.63
C GLU A 2 7.60 -0.56 3.32
N HIS A 3 7.57 -1.37 4.37
CA HIS A 3 7.42 -2.82 4.28
C HIS A 3 6.14 -3.23 5.00
N TYR A 4 5.38 -4.14 4.39
CA TYR A 4 4.11 -4.60 4.93
C TYR A 4 4.01 -6.12 4.87
N ASP A 5 3.69 -6.74 6.01
CA ASP A 5 3.18 -8.10 6.04
C ASP A 5 1.72 -8.13 5.58
N GLY A 6 1.40 -9.06 4.70
CA GLY A 6 0.05 -9.23 4.19
C GLY A 6 -0.31 -10.64 3.77
N LEU A 7 -1.49 -10.72 3.19
CA LEU A 7 -2.03 -11.91 2.56
C LEU A 7 -2.34 -11.60 1.09
N LEU A 8 -2.00 -12.53 0.21
CA LEU A 8 -2.27 -12.46 -1.23
C LEU A 8 -3.25 -13.57 -1.62
N ARG A 9 -4.23 -13.24 -2.46
CA ARG A 9 -5.07 -14.22 -3.17
C ARG A 9 -5.32 -13.76 -4.60
N LEU A 10 -5.64 -14.70 -5.49
CA LEU A 10 -6.17 -14.39 -6.81
C LEU A 10 -7.66 -14.01 -6.71
N ALA A 11 -8.08 -12.96 -7.42
CA ALA A 11 -9.47 -12.57 -7.44
C ALA A 11 -10.34 -13.65 -8.11
N GLY A 12 -11.47 -13.99 -7.48
CA GLY A 12 -12.35 -15.05 -7.96
C GLY A 12 -11.83 -16.48 -7.71
N ASP A 13 -10.65 -16.63 -7.13
CA ASP A 13 -10.13 -17.92 -6.67
C ASP A 13 -10.51 -18.19 -5.21
N PHE A 14 -10.77 -19.45 -4.89
CA PHE A 14 -11.19 -19.89 -3.55
C PHE A 14 -10.06 -20.58 -2.77
N SER A 15 -8.83 -20.58 -3.30
CA SER A 15 -7.69 -21.12 -2.57
C SER A 15 -7.41 -20.30 -1.30
N PRO A 16 -6.84 -20.93 -0.27
CA PRO A 16 -6.39 -20.20 0.90
C PRO A 16 -5.42 -19.08 0.50
N PRO A 17 -5.56 -17.87 1.09
CA PRO A 17 -4.61 -16.80 0.83
C PRO A 17 -3.22 -17.19 1.34
N ILE A 18 -2.18 -16.74 0.63
CA ILE A 18 -0.79 -16.99 1.00
C ILE A 18 -0.22 -15.79 1.76
N LYS A 19 0.62 -16.05 2.76
CA LYS A 19 1.34 -14.99 3.46
C LYS A 19 2.41 -14.41 2.54
N VAL A 20 2.44 -13.09 2.44
CA VAL A 20 3.39 -12.35 1.61
C VAL A 20 4.02 -11.20 2.38
N ASP A 21 5.22 -10.87 1.95
CA ASP A 21 5.97 -9.67 2.29
C ASP A 21 5.84 -8.70 1.11
N ILE A 22 5.46 -7.46 1.41
CA ILE A 22 5.19 -6.42 0.42
C ILE A 22 6.17 -5.28 0.64
N ASP A 23 7.02 -5.05 -0.34
CA ASP A 23 8.00 -3.97 -0.34
C ASP A 23 7.58 -2.87 -1.30
N LEU A 24 7.55 -1.64 -0.79
CA LEU A 24 7.50 -0.42 -1.59
C LEU A 24 8.88 0.23 -1.54
N THR A 25 9.71 -0.08 -2.54
CA THR A 25 11.09 0.41 -2.66
C THR A 25 11.13 1.59 -3.65
N ASP A 26 12.00 2.58 -3.37
CA ASP A 26 12.23 3.77 -4.22
C ASP A 26 10.96 4.52 -4.67
N ASP A 27 9.94 4.55 -3.81
CA ASP A 27 8.65 5.27 -3.96
C ASP A 27 7.83 4.95 -5.22
N GLN A 28 8.23 3.96 -6.03
CA GLN A 28 7.60 3.69 -7.33
C GLN A 28 7.49 2.22 -7.72
N GLU A 29 8.02 1.29 -6.93
CA GLU A 29 7.98 -0.14 -7.26
C GLU A 29 7.31 -0.95 -6.15
N LEU A 30 6.33 -1.77 -6.54
CA LEU A 30 5.66 -2.75 -5.71
C LEU A 30 6.32 -4.11 -5.94
N ARG A 31 6.96 -4.63 -4.90
CA ARG A 31 7.49 -5.98 -4.89
C ARG A 31 6.68 -6.83 -3.92
N ILE A 32 6.29 -8.02 -4.36
CA ILE A 32 5.57 -9.00 -3.55
C ILE A 32 6.39 -10.29 -3.54
N ALA A 33 6.69 -10.78 -2.35
CA ALA A 33 7.43 -12.01 -2.15
C ALA A 33 6.81 -12.85 -1.04
N THR A 34 7.15 -14.14 -1.05
CA THR A 34 7.08 -15.02 0.12
C THR A 34 8.50 -15.23 0.64
N PRO A 35 8.69 -15.80 1.84
CA PRO A 35 10.03 -16.08 2.36
C PRO A 35 10.94 -16.89 1.41
N ASP A 36 10.34 -17.71 0.55
CA ASP A 36 11.06 -18.66 -0.30
C ASP A 36 11.02 -18.30 -1.80
N LEU A 37 10.15 -17.36 -2.21
CA LEU A 37 9.89 -17.09 -3.63
C LEU A 37 9.43 -15.64 -3.85
N GLU A 38 10.06 -14.95 -4.78
CA GLU A 38 9.55 -13.70 -5.34
C GLU A 38 8.36 -13.98 -6.27
N ILE A 39 7.23 -13.36 -5.98
CA ILE A 39 5.99 -13.52 -6.75
C ILE A 39 6.01 -12.56 -7.94
N GLY A 40 6.45 -11.32 -7.71
CA GLY A 40 6.65 -10.36 -8.78
C GLY A 40 7.06 -8.98 -8.28
N GLU A 41 7.45 -8.16 -9.25
CA GLU A 41 7.88 -6.79 -9.06
C GLU A 41 7.32 -5.95 -10.21
N TRP A 42 6.59 -4.90 -9.86
CA TRP A 42 5.94 -4.04 -10.84
C TRP A 42 6.08 -2.57 -10.45
N PRO A 43 6.30 -1.68 -11.42
CA PRO A 43 6.22 -0.26 -11.16
C PRO A 43 4.77 0.12 -10.84
N LEU A 44 4.55 0.88 -9.75
CA LEU A 44 3.22 1.36 -9.32
C LEU A 44 2.47 2.08 -10.45
N SER A 45 3.21 2.77 -11.33
CA SER A 45 2.65 3.45 -12.50
C SER A 45 2.03 2.51 -13.54
N SER A 46 2.43 1.23 -13.55
CA SER A 46 1.86 0.19 -14.42
C SER A 46 0.68 -0.54 -13.79
N LEU A 47 0.51 -0.40 -12.47
CA LEU A 47 -0.54 -1.09 -11.72
C LEU A 47 -1.80 -0.23 -11.62
N ALA A 48 -2.96 -0.88 -11.72
CA ALA A 48 -4.21 -0.26 -11.29
C ALA A 48 -4.63 -0.85 -9.95
N ILE A 49 -4.55 -0.03 -8.89
CA ILE A 49 -4.86 -0.44 -7.52
C ILE A 49 -6.19 0.18 -7.09
N LYS A 50 -7.13 -0.64 -6.61
CA LYS A 50 -8.41 -0.20 -6.05
C LYS A 50 -8.57 -0.76 -4.64
N ALA A 51 -8.96 0.09 -3.70
CA ALA A 51 -9.36 -0.37 -2.37
C ALA A 51 -10.85 -0.74 -2.38
N LEU A 52 -11.16 -1.99 -2.08
CA LEU A 52 -12.50 -2.53 -1.87
C LEU A 52 -12.65 -3.02 -0.42
N ASP A 53 -13.85 -3.47 -0.05
CA ASP A 53 -14.14 -3.91 1.32
C ASP A 53 -13.40 -5.20 1.71
N ASP A 54 -12.94 -5.98 0.75
CA ASP A 54 -12.26 -7.26 0.93
C ASP A 54 -10.74 -7.21 0.67
N GLY A 55 -10.20 -6.03 0.36
CA GLY A 55 -8.77 -5.78 0.20
C GLY A 55 -8.42 -4.78 -0.90
N PHE A 56 -7.13 -4.73 -1.24
CA PHE A 56 -6.56 -3.97 -2.35
C PHE A 56 -6.52 -4.86 -3.58
N HIS A 57 -7.32 -4.50 -4.58
CA HIS A 57 -7.37 -5.15 -5.87
C HIS A 57 -6.32 -4.53 -6.77
N VAL A 58 -5.28 -5.30 -7.07
CA VAL A 58 -4.15 -4.93 -7.92
C VAL A 58 -4.28 -5.63 -9.26
N MET A 59 -4.48 -4.84 -10.32
CA MET A 59 -4.45 -5.35 -11.69
C MET A 59 -3.01 -5.34 -12.22
N SER A 60 -2.53 -6.50 -12.65
CA SER A 60 -1.24 -6.64 -13.34
C SER A 60 -1.34 -7.69 -14.45
N GLU A 61 -0.81 -7.39 -15.63
CA GLU A 61 -0.68 -8.35 -16.76
C GLU A 61 -1.95 -9.13 -17.15
N GLY A 62 -3.14 -8.56 -16.86
CA GLY A 62 -4.43 -9.20 -17.14
C GLY A 62 -4.96 -10.08 -16.01
N GLU A 63 -4.23 -10.19 -14.91
CA GLU A 63 -4.62 -10.86 -13.67
C GLU A 63 -4.97 -9.83 -12.59
N GLU A 64 -5.86 -10.24 -11.69
CA GLU A 64 -6.30 -9.43 -10.55
C GLU A 64 -5.89 -10.14 -9.26
N LEU A 65 -5.06 -9.46 -8.48
CA LEU A 65 -4.60 -9.90 -7.18
C LEU A 65 -5.34 -9.14 -6.09
N VAL A 66 -5.74 -9.81 -5.02
CA VAL A 66 -6.30 -9.17 -3.83
C VAL A 66 -5.31 -9.28 -2.69
N ILE A 67 -4.91 -8.12 -2.19
CA ILE A 67 -3.95 -7.97 -1.10
C ILE A 67 -4.68 -7.44 0.13
N THR A 68 -4.41 -8.00 1.30
CA THR A 68 -4.77 -7.39 2.59
C THR A 68 -3.51 -7.22 3.41
N THR A 69 -3.31 -6.08 4.07
CA THR A 69 -2.10 -5.84 4.85
C THR A 69 -2.44 -5.73 6.34
N SER A 70 -1.41 -5.84 7.18
CA SER A 70 -1.58 -5.60 8.63
C SER A 70 -1.78 -4.11 8.95
N ASP A 71 -1.43 -3.23 8.01
CA ASP A 71 -1.62 -1.78 8.06
C ASP A 71 -2.20 -1.26 6.73
N ASP A 72 -3.50 -1.49 6.54
CA ASP A 72 -4.20 -1.09 5.32
C ASP A 72 -4.15 0.44 5.11
N ALA A 73 -4.13 1.23 6.20
CA ALA A 73 -4.11 2.69 6.11
C ALA A 73 -2.75 3.20 5.63
N GLY A 74 -1.65 2.69 6.21
CA GLY A 74 -0.31 3.00 5.75
C GLY A 74 -0.11 2.58 4.30
N PHE A 75 -0.47 1.35 3.95
CA PHE A 75 -0.36 0.85 2.57
C PHE A 75 -1.16 1.69 1.58
N ALA A 76 -2.40 2.07 1.92
CA ALA A 76 -3.23 2.92 1.08
C ALA A 76 -2.62 4.30 0.84
N VAL A 77 -1.95 4.89 1.83
CA VAL A 77 -1.22 6.16 1.68
C VAL A 77 -0.02 5.97 0.76
N ALA A 78 0.78 4.93 1.00
CA ALA A 78 2.01 4.66 0.27
C ALA A 78 1.75 4.42 -1.24
N VAL A 79 0.69 3.67 -1.58
CA VAL A 79 0.31 3.42 -2.98
C VAL A 79 -0.61 4.50 -3.58
N GLY A 80 -0.86 5.59 -2.85
CA GLY A 80 -1.55 6.77 -3.36
C GLY A 80 -3.06 6.62 -3.56
N ILE A 81 -3.74 5.78 -2.77
CA ILE A 81 -5.19 5.58 -2.85
C ILE A 81 -5.94 6.84 -2.44
N ARG A 82 -6.69 7.41 -3.40
CA ARG A 82 -7.53 8.60 -3.18
C ARG A 82 -8.98 8.26 -2.88
N ASN A 83 -9.45 7.12 -3.40
CA ASN A 83 -10.83 6.65 -3.26
C ASN A 83 -10.83 5.30 -2.54
N ALA A 84 -11.23 5.32 -1.27
CA ALA A 84 -11.29 4.15 -0.42
C ALA A 84 -12.69 3.98 0.21
N PRO A 85 -13.03 2.77 0.68
CA PRO A 85 -14.24 2.54 1.48
C PRO A 85 -14.29 3.44 2.72
N VAL A 86 -15.51 3.66 3.26
CA VAL A 86 -15.72 4.62 4.36
C VAL A 86 -14.86 4.32 5.58
N ASN A 87 -14.69 3.06 5.93
CA ASN A 87 -13.92 2.65 7.10
C ASN A 87 -12.42 2.91 6.90
N LEU A 88 -11.88 2.50 5.75
CA LEU A 88 -10.48 2.75 5.40
C LEU A 88 -10.18 4.26 5.30
N ARG A 89 -11.07 5.06 4.71
CA ARG A 89 -10.92 6.53 4.67
C ARG A 89 -10.80 7.15 6.07
N LYS A 90 -11.54 6.65 7.06
CA LYS A 90 -11.43 7.12 8.44
C LYS A 90 -10.08 6.77 9.04
N GLN A 91 -9.57 5.56 8.79
CA GLN A 91 -8.25 5.13 9.26
C GLN A 91 -7.14 5.97 8.62
N ILE A 92 -7.17 6.17 7.30
CA ILE A 92 -6.24 7.06 6.57
C ILE A 92 -6.27 8.47 7.18
N SER A 93 -7.46 9.03 7.41
CA SER A 93 -7.61 10.38 7.99
C SER A 93 -7.06 10.47 9.43
N ALA A 94 -7.21 9.42 10.22
CA ALA A 94 -6.69 9.36 11.59
C ALA A 94 -5.17 9.24 11.60
N LEU A 95 -4.60 8.45 10.68
CA LEU A 95 -3.17 8.32 10.47
C LEU A 95 -2.55 9.67 10.08
N MET A 96 -3.08 10.32 9.03
CA MET A 96 -2.61 11.62 8.56
C MET A 96 -2.70 12.75 9.60
N ARG A 97 -3.63 12.64 10.56
CA ARG A 97 -3.72 13.61 11.67
C ARG A 97 -2.69 13.35 12.77
N SER A 98 -2.30 12.09 12.93
CA SER A 98 -1.36 11.65 13.97
C SER A 98 0.09 11.74 13.52
N ASP A 99 0.33 12.07 12.24
CA ASP A 99 1.64 12.35 11.67
C ASP A 99 1.92 13.87 11.67
N PRO A 100 2.66 14.43 12.66
CA PRO A 100 2.99 15.86 12.72
C PRO A 100 4.11 16.27 11.74
N GLY A 101 4.30 15.53 10.64
CA GLY A 101 5.57 15.42 9.93
C GLY A 101 5.81 16.24 8.67
N VAL A 102 4.99 17.22 8.27
CA VAL A 102 5.36 18.15 7.18
C VAL A 102 4.77 19.56 7.37
N HIS A 103 5.62 20.58 7.24
CA HIS A 103 5.43 22.04 7.45
C HIS A 103 5.77 22.61 8.83
N ALA A 104 7.03 22.44 9.27
CA ALA A 104 7.68 23.40 10.17
C ALA A 104 9.14 23.67 9.75
N GLU A 105 9.40 23.82 8.46
CA GLU A 105 10.69 24.33 7.97
C GLU A 105 10.43 25.39 6.89
N SER A 106 9.95 26.56 7.32
CA SER A 106 10.00 27.81 6.54
C SER A 106 9.62 28.97 7.46
N ASP A 107 10.50 29.35 8.38
CA ASP A 107 10.70 30.79 8.66
C ASP A 107 12.01 31.03 9.45
N LEU A 108 12.94 31.69 8.76
CA LEU A 108 13.99 32.59 9.23
C LEU A 108 15.24 32.02 9.93
N SER A 109 16.30 31.94 9.11
CA SER A 109 17.72 31.99 9.50
C SER A 109 18.13 33.41 10.01
N PRO A 110 19.42 33.67 10.30
CA PRO A 110 19.90 34.13 11.60
C PRO A 110 20.28 35.63 11.62
N GLY A 111 20.46 36.21 12.80
CA GLY A 111 21.27 37.43 12.93
C GLY A 111 20.89 38.35 14.07
N GLY A 112 21.90 38.78 14.85
CA GLY A 112 21.84 39.92 15.75
C GLY A 112 22.42 39.64 17.12
#